data_AF-A0AAV2IE70-F1
#
_entry.id   AF-A0AAV2IE70-F1
#
_cell.length_a   1.000
_cell.length_b   1.000
_cell.length_c   1.000
_cell.angle_alpha   90.00
_cell.angle_beta   90.00
_cell.angle_gamma   90.00
#
_symmetry.space_group_name_H-M   'P 1'
#
loop_
_entity.id
_entity.type
_entity.pdbx_description
1 polymer ?
#
loop_
_entity_poly.entity_id
_entity_poly.type
_entity_poly.pdbx_seq_one_letter_code
_entity_poly.pdbx_strand_id
1 'polypeptide(L)'
;ITEHHVNSFKDECELFFNRFMEQGPGSVGENLQLGNTLMQKFTEEADELEEKRLDLALAEKLFELPITVHEKLIEVKKQLAGLHLIYSLYREQDAAKNKWSETLWPDLDIDVLSKGIED
;
A
#
# COMPACT_ATOMS: atom_id res chain seq x y z
N ILE A 1 -10.34 6.31 30.73
CA ILE A 1 -9.32 6.87 29.80
C ILE A 1 -9.08 5.87 28.68
N THR A 2 -8.59 4.66 28.94
CA THR A 2 -8.40 3.58 27.94
C THR A 2 -9.55 3.39 26.94
N GLU A 3 -10.81 3.35 27.38
CA GLU A 3 -11.97 3.18 26.47
C GLU A 3 -12.16 4.34 25.47
N HIS A 4 -11.88 5.58 25.89
CA HIS A 4 -11.90 6.75 24.99
C HIS A 4 -10.77 6.69 23.95
N HIS A 5 -9.59 6.19 24.33
CA HIS A 5 -8.47 6.02 23.41
C HIS A 5 -8.75 4.92 22.37
N VAL A 6 -9.40 3.82 22.77
CA VAL A 6 -9.80 2.74 21.85
C VAL A 6 -10.85 3.23 20.86
N ASN A 7 -11.87 3.96 21.31
CA ASN A 7 -12.89 4.52 20.41
C ASN A 7 -12.29 5.57 19.47
N SER A 8 -11.44 6.48 19.96
CA SER A 8 -10.74 7.46 19.12
C SER A 8 -9.88 6.79 18.05
N PHE A 9 -9.17 5.72 18.41
CA PHE A 9 -8.34 4.98 17.45
C PHE A 9 -9.18 4.23 16.41
N LYS A 10 -10.37 3.73 16.79
CA LYS A 10 -11.32 3.15 15.85
C LYS A 10 -11.80 4.19 14.83
N ASP A 11 -12.15 5.39 15.27
CA ASP A 11 -12.54 6.49 14.38
C ASP A 11 -11.38 6.90 13.45
N GLU A 12 -10.15 6.96 13.96
CA GLU A 12 -8.94 7.18 13.14
C GLU A 12 -8.79 6.11 12.04
N CYS A 13 -9.00 4.83 12.38
CA CYS A 13 -8.95 3.73 11.41
C CYS A 13 -10.05 3.84 10.34
N GLU A 14 -11.26 4.25 10.72
CA GLU A 14 -12.38 4.44 9.78
C GLU A 14 -12.12 5.62 8.83
N LEU A 15 -11.62 6.75 9.36
CA LEU A 15 -11.22 7.90 8.55
C LEU A 15 -10.09 7.55 7.58
N PHE A 16 -9.09 6.78 8.03
CA PHE A 16 -8.02 6.30 7.19
C PHE A 16 -8.54 5.36 6.09
N PHE A 17 -9.41 4.42 6.43
CA PHE A 17 -10.03 3.51 5.46
C PHE A 17 -10.80 4.28 4.38
N ASN A 18 -11.65 5.24 4.77
CA ASN A 18 -12.42 6.03 3.81
C ASN A 18 -11.49 6.85 2.89
N ARG A 19 -10.46 7.49 3.45
CA ARG A 19 -9.46 8.22 2.67
C ARG A 19 -8.70 7.29 1.72
N PHE A 20 -8.36 6.08 2.15
CA PHE A 20 -7.70 5.07 1.33
C PHE A 20 -8.59 4.60 0.17
N MET A 21 -9.89 4.39 0.40
CA MET A 21 -10.82 4.01 -0.66
C MET A 21 -11.06 5.13 -1.68
N GLU A 22 -11.13 6.39 -1.23
CA GLU A 22 -11.41 7.53 -2.11
C GLU A 22 -10.16 8.02 -2.86
N GLN A 23 -9.04 8.13 -2.15
CA GLN A 23 -7.83 8.84 -2.60
C GLN A 23 -6.59 7.94 -2.59
N GLY A 24 -6.76 6.65 -2.34
CA GLY A 24 -5.65 5.71 -2.32
C GLY A 24 -5.07 5.45 -3.71
N PRO A 25 -3.94 4.72 -3.75
CA PRO A 25 -3.30 4.32 -5.00
C PRO A 25 -4.24 3.57 -5.97
N GLY A 26 -5.30 2.92 -5.48
CA GLY A 26 -6.31 2.28 -6.33
C GLY A 26 -7.21 3.24 -7.13
N SER A 27 -7.25 4.53 -6.77
CA SER A 27 -8.19 5.51 -7.34
C SER A 27 -7.55 6.45 -8.37
N VAL A 28 -6.25 6.29 -8.66
CA VAL A 28 -5.48 7.18 -9.56
C VAL A 28 -5.68 6.93 -11.06
N GLY A 29 -6.45 5.90 -11.44
CA GLY A 29 -6.72 5.55 -12.83
C GLY A 29 -5.43 5.28 -13.62
N GLU A 30 -5.22 6.04 -14.69
CA GLU A 30 -4.07 5.86 -15.60
C GLU A 30 -2.75 6.46 -15.07
N ASN A 31 -2.79 7.32 -14.04
CA ASN A 31 -1.59 7.97 -13.52
C ASN A 31 -0.86 7.07 -12.50
N LEU A 32 -0.24 6.00 -13.02
CA LEU A 32 0.51 5.02 -12.23
C LEU A 32 1.71 5.65 -11.50
N GLN A 33 2.31 6.72 -12.04
CA GLN A 33 3.37 7.46 -11.35
C GLN A 33 2.87 8.09 -10.05
N LEU A 34 1.73 8.79 -10.10
CA LEU A 34 1.08 9.36 -8.92
C LEU A 34 0.66 8.26 -7.93
N GLY A 35 0.13 7.16 -8.47
CA GLY A 35 -0.22 5.98 -7.67
C GLY A 35 0.95 5.39 -6.88
N ASN A 36 2.16 5.35 -7.47
CA ASN A 36 3.35 4.87 -6.78
C ASN A 36 3.76 5.79 -5.61
N THR A 37 3.64 7.12 -5.79
CA THR A 37 3.86 8.09 -4.70
C THR A 37 2.82 7.93 -3.58
N LEU A 38 1.55 7.78 -3.95
CA LEU A 38 0.48 7.55 -2.96
C LEU A 38 0.66 6.20 -2.24
N MET A 39 1.15 5.18 -2.93
CA MET A 39 1.45 3.89 -2.31
C MET A 39 2.42 4.03 -1.15
N GLN A 40 3.53 4.76 -1.35
CA GLN A 40 4.51 4.99 -0.29
C GLN A 40 3.87 5.71 0.89
N LYS A 41 3.16 6.80 0.63
CA LYS A 41 2.49 7.60 1.66
C LYS A 41 1.47 6.79 2.48
N PHE A 42 0.58 6.05 1.82
CA PHE A 42 -0.42 5.25 2.52
C PHE A 42 0.18 4.01 3.21
N THR A 43 1.34 3.52 2.76
CA THR A 43 2.07 2.46 3.46
C THR A 43 2.67 2.99 4.77
N GLU A 44 3.34 4.14 4.73
CA GLU A 44 3.91 4.79 5.93
C GLU A 44 2.81 5.10 6.96
N GLU A 45 1.69 5.69 6.54
CA GLU A 45 0.55 5.97 7.42
C GLU A 45 -0.07 4.69 8.01
N ALA A 46 -0.11 3.59 7.26
CA ALA A 46 -0.61 2.30 7.75
C ALA A 46 0.32 1.67 8.79
N ASP A 47 1.64 1.83 8.63
CA ASP A 47 2.64 1.36 9.57
C ASP A 47 2.55 2.15 10.90
N GLU A 48 2.39 3.48 10.84
CA GLU A 48 2.16 4.31 12.03
C GLU A 48 0.88 3.88 12.80
N LEU A 49 -0.19 3.53 12.09
CA LEU A 49 -1.42 3.01 12.72
C LEU A 49 -1.20 1.63 13.34
N GLU A 50 -0.36 0.78 12.76
CA GLU A 50 -0.01 -0.52 13.34
C GLU A 50 0.80 -0.37 14.63
N GLU A 51 1.76 0.56 14.67
CA GLU A 51 2.52 0.85 15.88
C GLU A 51 1.60 1.31 17.01
N LYS A 52 0.70 2.26 16.73
CA LYS A 52 -0.34 2.69 17.68
C LYS A 52 -1.22 1.53 18.15
N ARG A 53 -1.60 0.62 17.26
CA ARG A 53 -2.40 -0.58 17.60
C ARG A 53 -1.64 -1.51 18.54
N LEU A 54 -0.33 -1.69 18.34
CA LEU A 54 0.52 -2.50 19.20
C LEU A 54 0.66 -1.89 20.60
N ASP A 55 0.83 -0.57 20.68
CA ASP A 55 0.89 0.15 21.96
C ASP A 55 -0.43 0.05 22.73
N LEU A 56 -1.56 0.19 22.05
CA LEU A 56 -2.89 0.00 22.65
C LEU A 56 -3.08 -1.44 23.15
N ALA A 57 -2.71 -2.45 22.34
CA ALA A 57 -2.81 -3.84 22.75
C ALA A 57 -1.90 -4.17 23.96
N LEU A 58 -0.73 -3.54 24.05
CA LEU A 58 0.18 -3.67 25.20
C LEU A 58 -0.46 -3.04 26.46
N ALA A 59 -1.06 -1.86 26.32
CA ALA A 59 -1.77 -1.21 27.42
C ALA A 59 -2.98 -2.03 27.87
N GLU A 60 -3.83 -2.51 26.95
CA GLU A 60 -4.96 -3.39 27.27
C GLU A 60 -4.50 -4.63 28.05
N LYS A 61 -3.41 -5.27 27.62
CA LYS A 61 -2.82 -6.40 28.33
C LYS A 61 -2.33 -6.05 29.73
N LEU A 62 -1.70 -4.87 29.91
CA LEU A 62 -1.20 -4.42 31.21
C LEU A 62 -2.34 -4.14 32.20
N PHE A 63 -3.49 -3.67 31.71
CA PHE A 63 -4.68 -3.36 32.50
C PHE A 63 -5.71 -4.50 32.55
N GLU A 64 -5.36 -5.69 32.05
CA GLU A 64 -6.24 -6.87 31.98
C GLU A 64 -7.58 -6.61 31.24
N LEU A 65 -7.54 -5.74 30.23
CA LEU A 65 -8.69 -5.44 29.36
C LEU A 65 -8.77 -6.43 28.19
N PRO A 66 -9.98 -6.70 27.66
CA PRO A 66 -10.12 -7.51 26.46
C PRO A 66 -9.44 -6.83 25.28
N ILE A 67 -8.64 -7.60 24.51
CA ILE A 67 -7.93 -7.08 23.34
C ILE A 67 -8.93 -6.68 22.27
N THR A 68 -8.85 -5.44 21.81
CA THR A 68 -9.75 -4.92 20.77
C THR A 68 -9.22 -5.29 19.37
N VAL A 69 -10.10 -5.79 18.50
CA VAL A 69 -9.78 -6.10 17.10
C VAL A 69 -10.20 -4.93 16.21
N HIS A 70 -9.27 -4.43 15.41
CA HIS A 70 -9.50 -3.31 14.48
C HIS A 70 -9.63 -3.82 13.04
N GLU A 71 -10.82 -4.29 12.67
CA GLU A 71 -11.11 -4.91 11.37
C GLU A 71 -10.75 -4.01 10.18
N LYS A 72 -10.99 -2.70 10.29
CA LYS A 72 -10.72 -1.74 9.21
C LYS A 72 -9.24 -1.59 8.90
N LEU A 73 -8.38 -1.62 9.91
CA LEU A 73 -6.93 -1.60 9.71
C LEU A 73 -6.44 -2.88 9.02
N ILE A 74 -7.00 -4.05 9.41
CA ILE A 74 -6.69 -5.33 8.76
C ILE A 74 -7.10 -5.29 7.27
N GLU A 75 -8.27 -4.74 6.97
CA GLU A 75 -8.78 -4.59 5.61
C GLU A 75 -7.85 -3.72 4.74
N VAL A 76 -7.43 -2.54 5.24
CA VAL A 76 -6.50 -1.67 4.49
C VAL A 76 -5.17 -2.36 4.25
N LYS A 77 -4.60 -3.05 5.25
CA LYS A 77 -3.32 -3.77 5.08
C LYS A 77 -3.40 -4.85 4.01
N LYS A 78 -4.51 -5.58 3.95
CA LYS A 78 -4.74 -6.58 2.90
C LYS A 78 -4.83 -5.94 1.52
N GLN A 79 -5.53 -4.83 1.39
CA GLN A 79 -5.63 -4.11 0.12
C GLN A 79 -4.29 -3.51 -0.31
N LEU A 80 -3.54 -2.90 0.62
CA LEU A 80 -2.19 -2.39 0.38
C LEU A 80 -1.24 -3.49 -0.11
N ALA A 81 -1.27 -4.67 0.51
CA ALA A 81 -0.44 -5.80 0.08
C ALA A 81 -0.75 -6.24 -1.37
N GLY A 82 -2.03 -6.27 -1.74
CA GLY A 82 -2.45 -6.56 -3.12
C GLY A 82 -1.98 -5.50 -4.11
N LEU A 83 -2.12 -4.22 -3.75
CA LEU A 83 -1.67 -3.13 -4.62
C LEU A 83 -0.14 -3.08 -4.73
N HIS A 84 0.61 -3.40 -3.67
CA HIS A 84 2.09 -3.47 -3.72
C HIS A 84 2.59 -4.40 -4.81
N LEU A 85 1.92 -5.55 -5.03
CA LEU A 85 2.25 -6.48 -6.10
C LEU A 85 2.01 -5.87 -7.50
N ILE A 86 0.92 -5.11 -7.66
CA ILE A 86 0.61 -4.44 -8.92
C ILE A 86 1.66 -3.36 -9.22
N TYR A 87 2.01 -2.54 -8.22
CA TYR A 87 2.99 -1.48 -8.38
C TYR A 87 4.43 -2.00 -8.49
N SER A 88 4.77 -3.17 -7.93
CA SER A 88 6.06 -3.81 -8.22
C SER A 88 6.17 -4.21 -9.69
N LEU A 89 5.12 -4.84 -10.24
CA LEU A 89 5.08 -5.20 -11.66
C LEU A 89 5.18 -3.96 -12.57
N TYR A 90 4.45 -2.90 -12.25
CA TYR A 90 4.55 -1.64 -13.00
C TYR A 90 5.98 -1.08 -12.99
N ARG A 91 6.68 -1.10 -11.84
CA ARG A 91 8.07 -0.61 -11.74
C ARG A 91 9.02 -1.46 -12.57
N GLU A 92 8.82 -2.78 -12.61
CA GLU A 92 9.61 -3.69 -13.47
C GLU A 92 9.38 -3.39 -14.95
N GLN A 93 8.12 -3.20 -15.35
CA GLN A 93 7.76 -2.82 -16.72
C GLN A 93 8.36 -1.47 -17.12
N ASP A 94 8.25 -0.44 -16.28
CA ASP A 94 8.79 0.89 -16.55
C ASP A 94 10.32 0.85 -16.67
N ALA A 95 11.00 0.10 -15.79
CA ALA A 95 12.44 -0.11 -15.87
C ALA A 95 12.86 -0.83 -17.18
N ALA A 96 12.12 -1.86 -17.60
CA ALA A 96 12.37 -2.56 -18.86
C ALA A 96 12.20 -1.62 -20.07
N LYS A 97 11.12 -0.82 -20.08
CA LYS A 97 10.85 0.18 -21.12
C LYS A 97 11.96 1.23 -21.20
N ASN A 98 12.40 1.76 -20.06
CA ASN A 98 13.49 2.74 -20.01
C ASN A 98 14.79 2.13 -20.56
N LYS A 99 15.12 0.90 -20.15
CA LYS A 99 16.29 0.17 -20.67
C LYS A 99 16.22 -0.04 -22.18
N TRP A 100 15.06 -0.38 -22.73
CA TRP A 100 14.90 -0.53 -24.18
C TRP A 100 15.05 0.80 -24.91
N SER A 101 14.54 1.90 -24.35
CA SER A 101 14.67 3.23 -24.95
C SER A 101 16.13 3.70 -25.05
N GLU A 102 16.99 3.20 -24.18
CA GLU A 102 18.43 3.51 -24.14
C GLU A 102 19.26 2.51 -24.96
N THR A 103 18.67 1.40 -25.42
CA THR A 103 19.37 0.39 -26.21
C THR A 103 19.52 0.90 -27.65
N LEU A 104 20.76 0.98 -28.14
CA LEU A 104 21.04 1.38 -29.52
C LEU A 104 20.50 0.34 -30.50
N TRP A 105 20.02 0.80 -31.67
CA TRP A 105 19.49 -0.07 -32.74
C TRP A 105 20.36 -1.30 -33.12
N PRO A 106 21.72 -1.23 -33.13
CA PRO A 106 22.55 -2.40 -33.43
C PRO A 106 22.54 -3.47 -32.31
N ASP A 107 22.25 -3.08 -31.08
CA ASP A 107 22.20 -3.94 -29.89
C ASP A 107 20.76 -4.37 -29.56
N LEU A 108 19.79 -3.97 -30.39
CA LEU A 108 18.37 -4.24 -30.21
C LEU A 108 18.03 -5.65 -30.72
N ASP A 109 17.88 -6.60 -29.80
CA ASP A 109 17.44 -7.96 -30.13
C ASP A 109 15.91 -8.02 -30.27
N ILE A 110 15.43 -8.14 -31.52
CA ILE A 110 14.00 -8.15 -31.87
C ILE A 110 13.30 -9.40 -31.32
N ASP A 111 14.03 -10.51 -31.13
CA ASP A 111 13.47 -11.76 -30.58
C ASP A 111 13.21 -11.68 -29.07
N VAL A 112 13.90 -10.78 -28.36
CA VAL A 112 13.67 -10.50 -26.93
C VAL A 112 12.46 -9.58 -26.72
N LEU A 113 12.23 -8.64 -27.64
CA LEU A 113 11.06 -7.73 -27.57
C LEU A 113 9.74 -8.48 -27.81
N SER A 114 9.73 -9.44 -28.73
CA SER A 114 8.53 -10.23 -29.04
C SER A 114 8.10 -11.13 -27.88
N LYS A 115 9.05 -11.69 -27.13
CA LYS A 115 8.75 -12.48 -25.92
C LYS A 115 8.13 -11.71 -24.76
N GLY A 116 8.39 -10.41 -24.64
CA GLY A 116 7.80 -9.57 -23.59
C GLY A 116 6.41 -9.03 -23.91
N ILE A 117 5.92 -9.24 -25.14
CA ILE A 117 4.62 -8.75 -25.64
C ILE A 117 3.58 -9.90 -25.70
N GLU A 118 4.01 -11.16 -25.66
CA GLU A 118 3.15 -12.35 -25.84
C GLU A 118 2.64 -13.01 -24.54
N ASP A 119 3.03 -12.53 -23.34
CA ASP A 119 2.52 -13.03 -22.05
C ASP A 119 1.77 -11.96 -21.23
#